data_AF-A0A6P0LHX7-F1
#
_entry.id   AF-A0A6P0LHX7-F1
#
_cell.length_a   1.000
_cell.length_b   1.000
_cell.length_c   1.000
_cell.angle_alpha   90.00
_cell.angle_beta   90.00
_cell.angle_gamma   90.00
#
_symmetry.space_group_name_H-M   'P 1'
#
loop_
_entity.id
_entity.type
_entity.pdbx_description
1 polymer ?
#
loop_
_entity_poly.entity_id
_entity_poly.type
_entity_poly.pdbx_seq_one_letter_code
_entity_poly.pdbx_strand_id
1 'polypeptide(L)'
;MLRRLLDFFEKSGTVDNNSRQQYQKTSLARGLFLSIRYLLVVLVFCLGTWTVSSPAHAAVNQYVRRYLDVAEPVAIAVDGKGETKQFDGEDLSVGQNLFSKNCQRCHVGGANIIDPTVSLSLEKLANATPPRDNLNGIVAFMRQPMTYDGTEESFWCREVAESWMPQEEIEKLAAFVIRAAQKGPAWGTEDLF
;
A
#
# COMPACT_ATOMS: atom_id res chain seq x y z
N MET A 1 -88.37 32.64 20.01
CA MET A 1 -87.12 33.28 19.54
C MET A 1 -85.86 32.68 20.17
N LEU A 2 -85.83 32.35 21.47
CA LEU A 2 -84.64 31.81 22.16
C LEU A 2 -84.06 30.51 21.57
N ARG A 3 -84.92 29.56 21.15
CA ARG A 3 -84.48 28.23 20.69
C ARG A 3 -83.64 28.27 19.40
N ARG A 4 -84.02 29.15 18.46
CA ARG A 4 -83.27 29.34 17.20
C ARG A 4 -81.90 29.99 17.40
N LEU A 5 -81.73 30.81 18.43
CA LEU A 5 -80.42 31.41 18.75
C LEU A 5 -79.47 30.37 19.36
N LEU A 6 -79.96 29.50 20.25
CA LEU A 6 -79.16 28.42 20.81
C LEU A 6 -78.68 27.44 19.73
N ASP A 7 -79.57 27.03 18.82
CA ASP A 7 -79.21 26.14 17.70
C ASP A 7 -78.16 26.78 16.76
N PHE A 8 -78.20 28.10 16.58
CA PHE A 8 -77.22 28.83 15.78
C PHE A 8 -75.85 28.89 16.46
N PHE A 9 -75.80 29.14 17.77
CA PHE A 9 -74.54 29.14 18.53
C PHE A 9 -73.90 27.75 18.60
N GLU A 10 -74.70 26.68 18.77
CA GLU A 10 -74.20 25.30 18.78
C GLU A 10 -73.67 24.87 17.40
N LYS A 11 -74.38 25.23 16.33
CA LYS A 11 -73.93 24.96 14.95
C LYS A 11 -72.68 25.77 14.58
N SER A 12 -72.56 27.02 15.02
CA SER A 12 -71.37 27.83 14.78
C SER A 12 -70.16 27.30 15.54
N GLY A 13 -70.33 26.86 16.79
CA GLY A 13 -69.27 26.29 17.61
C GLY A 13 -68.76 24.93 17.09
N THR A 14 -69.65 24.09 16.58
CA THR A 14 -69.28 22.79 15.97
C THR A 14 -68.52 22.97 14.66
N VAL A 15 -68.85 23.98 13.84
CA VAL A 15 -68.14 24.28 12.59
C VAL A 15 -66.74 24.85 12.84
N ASP A 16 -66.56 25.79 13.78
CA ASP A 16 -65.22 26.32 14.14
C ASP A 16 -64.33 25.20 14.69
N ASN A 17 -64.86 24.36 15.60
CA ASN A 17 -64.10 23.27 16.20
C ASN A 17 -63.65 22.21 15.18
N ASN A 18 -64.51 21.86 14.22
CA ASN A 18 -64.16 20.91 13.16
C ASN A 18 -63.10 21.50 12.20
N SER A 19 -63.18 22.80 11.89
CA SER A 19 -62.20 23.49 11.05
C SER A 19 -60.80 23.59 11.69
N ARG A 20 -60.73 23.86 13.01
CA ARG A 20 -59.47 23.86 13.75
C ARG A 20 -58.85 22.48 13.84
N GLN A 21 -59.65 21.43 14.12
CA GLN A 21 -59.14 20.06 14.14
C GLN A 21 -58.60 19.61 12.76
N GLN A 22 -59.27 20.00 11.67
CA GLN A 22 -58.83 19.73 10.30
C GLN A 22 -57.50 20.45 9.99
N TYR A 23 -57.37 21.72 10.38
CA TYR A 23 -56.15 22.51 10.19
C TYR A 23 -54.97 21.97 11.00
N GLN A 24 -55.22 21.56 12.24
CA GLN A 24 -54.19 21.01 13.14
C GLN A 24 -53.68 19.65 12.65
N LYS A 25 -54.58 18.77 12.16
CA LYS A 25 -54.22 17.47 11.55
C LYS A 25 -53.43 17.64 10.25
N THR A 26 -53.81 18.58 9.39
CA THR A 26 -53.11 18.84 8.12
C THR A 26 -51.74 19.50 8.32
N SER A 27 -51.61 20.37 9.33
CA SER A 27 -50.33 20.94 9.77
C SER A 27 -49.37 19.87 10.33
N LEU A 28 -49.86 19.02 11.24
CA LEU A 28 -49.10 17.90 11.80
C LEU A 28 -48.66 16.89 10.73
N ALA A 29 -49.56 16.52 9.81
CA ALA A 29 -49.24 15.63 8.71
C ALA A 29 -48.16 16.22 7.79
N ARG A 30 -48.27 17.50 7.42
CA ARG A 30 -47.26 18.19 6.59
C ARG A 30 -45.89 18.26 7.27
N GLY A 31 -45.85 18.59 8.56
CA GLY A 31 -44.60 18.59 9.34
C GLY A 31 -43.96 17.21 9.44
N LEU A 32 -44.77 16.16 9.59
CA LEU A 32 -44.31 14.77 9.62
C LEU A 32 -43.75 14.31 8.26
N PHE A 33 -44.40 14.66 7.15
CA PHE A 33 -43.89 14.34 5.81
C PHE A 33 -42.58 15.07 5.47
N LEU A 34 -42.42 16.32 5.91
CA LEU A 34 -41.19 17.10 5.72
C LEU A 34 -40.02 16.52 6.52
N SER A 35 -40.26 16.13 7.78
CA SER A 35 -39.24 15.53 8.65
C SER A 35 -38.83 14.11 8.21
N ILE A 36 -39.77 13.29 7.74
CA ILE A 36 -39.47 11.96 7.16
C ILE A 36 -38.64 12.10 5.89
N ARG A 37 -38.97 13.04 4.99
CA ARG A 37 -38.18 13.29 3.77
C ARG A 37 -36.76 13.76 4.10
N TYR A 38 -36.60 14.61 5.10
CA TYR A 38 -35.29 15.06 5.55
C TYR A 38 -34.46 13.92 6.15
N LEU A 39 -35.07 13.07 6.98
CA LEU A 39 -34.42 11.87 7.54
C LEU A 39 -34.01 10.88 6.45
N LEU A 40 -34.84 10.66 5.43
CA LEU A 40 -34.50 9.79 4.30
C LEU A 40 -33.34 10.34 3.47
N VAL A 41 -33.26 11.65 3.24
CA VAL A 41 -32.14 12.29 2.53
C VAL A 41 -30.84 12.17 3.32
N VAL A 42 -30.88 12.43 4.64
CA VAL A 42 -29.72 12.25 5.53
C VAL A 42 -29.28 10.80 5.55
N LEU A 43 -30.22 9.85 5.63
CA LEU A 43 -29.93 8.41 5.65
C LEU A 43 -29.30 7.94 4.33
N VAL A 44 -29.77 8.43 3.17
CA VAL A 44 -29.14 8.14 1.87
C VAL A 44 -27.75 8.77 1.74
N PHE A 45 -27.53 9.98 2.27
CA PHE A 45 -26.22 10.62 2.26
C PHE A 45 -25.22 9.91 3.19
N CYS A 46 -25.66 9.50 4.38
CA CYS A 46 -24.88 8.65 5.28
C CYS A 46 -24.57 7.30 4.63
N LEU A 47 -25.56 6.61 4.04
CA LEU A 47 -25.31 5.34 3.36
C LEU A 47 -24.40 5.49 2.13
N GLY A 48 -24.49 6.59 1.38
CA GLY A 48 -23.66 6.85 0.20
C GLY A 48 -22.20 7.22 0.51
N THR A 49 -21.93 7.70 1.73
CA THR A 49 -20.56 8.05 2.18
C THR A 49 -19.84 6.88 2.86
N TRP A 50 -20.55 5.81 3.21
CA TRP A 50 -19.97 4.63 3.87
C TRP A 50 -19.48 3.55 2.89
N THR A 51 -19.71 3.70 1.57
CA THR A 51 -19.36 2.67 0.59
C THR A 51 -18.08 2.92 -0.20
N VAL A 52 -17.33 3.99 0.09
CA VAL A 52 -16.05 4.29 -0.58
C VAL A 52 -14.88 4.13 0.39
N SER A 53 -14.78 2.95 0.99
CA SER A 53 -13.52 2.47 1.58
C SER A 53 -12.61 2.06 0.43
N SER A 54 -11.89 3.00 -0.19
CA SER A 54 -10.80 2.63 -1.09
C SER A 54 -9.83 1.73 -0.32
N PRO A 55 -9.38 0.59 -0.87
CA PRO A 55 -8.37 -0.21 -0.21
C PRO A 55 -7.14 0.69 -0.03
N ALA A 56 -6.61 0.72 1.19
CA ALA A 56 -5.34 1.36 1.48
C ALA A 56 -4.23 0.56 0.78
N HIS A 57 -4.06 0.78 -0.52
CA HIS A 57 -2.90 0.30 -1.24
C HIS A 57 -1.70 1.06 -0.68
N ALA A 58 -0.74 0.34 -0.09
CA ALA A 58 0.54 0.94 0.26
C ALA A 58 1.13 1.52 -1.02
N ALA A 59 1.42 2.82 -1.03
CA ALA A 59 1.92 3.46 -2.24
C ALA A 59 3.26 2.85 -2.65
N VAL A 60 3.30 2.18 -3.80
CA VAL A 60 4.56 1.71 -4.42
C VAL A 60 5.55 2.87 -4.52
N ASN A 61 6.77 2.64 -4.05
CA ASN A 61 7.85 3.62 -4.04
C ASN A 61 8.06 4.20 -5.46
N GLN A 62 8.25 5.51 -5.54
CA GLN A 62 8.33 6.20 -6.83
C GLN A 62 9.50 5.71 -7.70
N TYR A 63 10.66 5.40 -7.13
CA TYR A 63 11.80 4.85 -7.85
C TYR A 63 11.46 3.47 -8.41
N VAL A 64 10.91 2.59 -7.56
CA VAL A 64 10.53 1.22 -7.93
C VAL A 64 9.54 1.25 -9.08
N ARG A 65 8.46 2.04 -8.96
CA ARG A 65 7.45 2.20 -10.02
C ARG A 65 8.02 2.76 -11.32
N ARG A 66 8.94 3.73 -11.23
CA ARG A 66 9.45 4.45 -12.40
C ARG A 66 10.45 3.63 -13.20
N TYR A 67 11.32 2.90 -12.52
CA TYR A 67 12.55 2.36 -13.12
C TYR A 67 12.61 0.84 -13.13
N LEU A 68 11.85 0.16 -12.27
CA LEU A 68 11.99 -1.28 -12.08
C LEU A 68 10.92 -2.11 -12.80
N ASP A 69 10.07 -1.49 -13.63
CA ASP A 69 9.10 -2.20 -14.49
C ASP A 69 8.25 -3.20 -13.68
N VAL A 70 7.45 -2.66 -12.75
CA VAL A 70 6.67 -3.41 -11.73
C VAL A 70 5.16 -3.17 -11.88
N ALA A 71 4.69 -2.94 -13.10
CA ALA A 71 3.25 -2.79 -13.35
C ALA A 71 2.48 -4.07 -13.00
N GLU A 72 3.14 -5.22 -13.10
CA GLU A 72 2.69 -6.55 -12.71
C GLU A 72 3.76 -7.21 -11.83
N PRO A 73 3.43 -8.28 -11.07
CA PRO A 73 4.43 -9.03 -10.32
C PRO A 73 5.57 -9.52 -11.20
N VAL A 74 6.80 -9.39 -10.68
CA VAL A 74 8.03 -9.76 -11.39
C VAL A 74 8.58 -11.07 -10.84
N ALA A 75 9.03 -11.93 -11.76
CA ALA A 75 9.63 -13.20 -11.42
C ALA A 75 11.13 -13.03 -11.16
N ILE A 76 11.58 -13.44 -9.97
CA ILE A 76 13.00 -13.45 -9.56
C ILE A 76 13.45 -14.90 -9.45
N ALA A 77 14.59 -15.25 -10.06
CA ALA A 77 15.14 -16.59 -10.00
C ALA A 77 15.49 -16.98 -8.56
N VAL A 78 15.11 -18.19 -8.15
CA VAL A 78 15.37 -18.68 -6.79
C VAL A 78 16.81 -19.18 -6.65
N ASP A 79 17.28 -20.01 -7.59
CA ASP A 79 18.59 -20.68 -7.50
C ASP A 79 19.28 -20.94 -8.86
N GLY A 80 18.81 -20.30 -9.93
CA GLY A 80 19.34 -20.48 -11.30
C GLY A 80 18.92 -21.78 -12.00
N LYS A 81 18.10 -22.64 -11.38
CA LYS A 81 17.61 -23.91 -11.99
C LYS A 81 16.25 -23.78 -12.69
N GLY A 82 15.81 -22.56 -12.97
CA GLY A 82 14.53 -22.26 -13.63
C GLY A 82 13.36 -22.03 -12.68
N GLU A 83 13.52 -22.27 -11.38
CA GLU A 83 12.52 -21.87 -10.38
C GLU A 83 12.54 -20.35 -10.17
N THR A 84 11.35 -19.74 -10.08
CA THR A 84 11.19 -18.30 -9.83
C THR A 84 10.14 -18.03 -8.77
N LYS A 85 10.35 -16.98 -7.98
CA LYS A 85 9.37 -16.44 -7.03
C LYS A 85 8.86 -15.08 -7.51
N GLN A 86 7.56 -14.83 -7.34
CA GLN A 86 6.90 -13.58 -7.75
C GLN A 86 6.98 -12.53 -6.64
N PHE A 87 7.28 -11.28 -7.03
CA PHE A 87 7.29 -10.11 -6.15
C PHE A 87 6.56 -8.96 -6.83
N ASP A 88 5.67 -8.28 -6.12
CA ASP A 88 4.96 -7.11 -6.65
C ASP A 88 5.70 -5.79 -6.38
N GLY A 89 5.09 -4.68 -6.80
CA GLY A 89 5.67 -3.34 -6.60
C GLY A 89 5.80 -2.98 -5.13
N GLU A 90 4.83 -3.39 -4.30
CA GLU A 90 4.81 -3.19 -2.86
C GLU A 90 5.97 -3.94 -2.19
N ASP A 91 6.19 -5.20 -2.54
CA ASP A 91 7.31 -6.01 -2.04
C ASP A 91 8.66 -5.38 -2.37
N LEU A 92 8.86 -4.97 -3.62
CA LEU A 92 10.09 -4.30 -4.04
C LEU A 92 10.25 -2.92 -3.40
N SER A 93 9.14 -2.26 -3.02
CA SER A 93 9.17 -1.01 -2.25
C SER A 93 9.62 -1.23 -0.80
N VAL A 94 9.21 -2.35 -0.19
CA VAL A 94 9.71 -2.78 1.12
C VAL A 94 11.21 -3.06 1.01
N GLY A 95 11.64 -3.84 0.02
CA GLY A 95 13.05 -4.14 -0.24
C GLY A 95 13.91 -2.89 -0.45
N GLN A 96 13.42 -1.94 -1.25
CA GLN A 96 14.10 -0.65 -1.48
C GLN A 96 14.29 0.14 -0.18
N ASN A 97 13.27 0.17 0.68
CA ASN A 97 13.34 0.87 1.97
C ASN A 97 14.32 0.19 2.93
N LEU A 98 14.33 -1.15 2.97
CA LEU A 98 15.31 -1.92 3.73
C LEU A 98 16.74 -1.64 3.24
N PHE A 99 16.95 -1.63 1.92
CA PHE A 99 18.25 -1.31 1.31
C PHE A 99 18.71 0.11 1.67
N SER A 100 17.81 1.09 1.54
CA SER A 100 18.11 2.49 1.84
C SER A 100 18.57 2.69 3.28
N LYS A 101 17.89 2.02 4.23
CA LYS A 101 18.21 2.14 5.66
C LYS A 101 19.49 1.42 6.06
N ASN A 102 19.79 0.28 5.43
CA ASN A 102 20.79 -0.66 5.95
C ASN A 102 22.03 -0.84 5.07
N CYS A 103 21.92 -0.63 3.76
CA CYS A 103 22.94 -1.02 2.78
C CYS A 103 23.47 0.18 1.99
N GLN A 104 22.64 1.20 1.76
CA GLN A 104 22.93 2.32 0.85
C GLN A 104 24.19 3.12 1.22
N ARG A 105 24.60 3.15 2.48
CA ARG A 105 25.82 3.86 2.89
C ARG A 105 27.07 3.36 2.15
N CYS A 106 27.14 2.06 1.88
CA CYS A 106 28.25 1.46 1.13
C CYS A 106 27.85 1.14 -0.32
N HIS A 107 26.55 0.97 -0.58
CA HIS A 107 26.02 0.50 -1.87
C HIS A 107 25.09 1.49 -2.57
N VAL A 108 25.36 2.79 -2.47
CA VAL A 108 24.58 3.82 -3.17
C VAL A 108 24.57 3.55 -4.68
N GLY A 109 23.38 3.50 -5.28
CA GLY A 109 23.22 3.20 -6.71
C GLY A 109 23.77 1.84 -7.15
N GLY A 110 23.95 0.88 -6.23
CA GLY A 110 24.56 -0.41 -6.53
C GLY A 110 26.09 -0.40 -6.58
N ALA A 111 26.76 0.71 -6.27
CA ALA A 111 28.21 0.75 -6.13
C ALA A 111 28.71 -0.09 -4.94
N ASN A 112 30.01 -0.15 -4.74
CA ASN A 112 30.61 -0.65 -3.51
C ASN A 112 31.78 0.25 -3.13
N ILE A 113 31.57 1.09 -2.12
CA ILE A 113 32.57 2.09 -1.71
C ILE A 113 33.77 1.42 -1.00
N ILE A 114 33.59 0.23 -0.42
CA ILE A 114 34.67 -0.48 0.27
C ILE A 114 35.58 -1.19 -0.74
N ASP A 115 34.98 -1.84 -1.74
CA ASP A 115 35.69 -2.45 -2.86
C ASP A 115 35.01 -2.05 -4.19
N PRO A 116 35.48 -0.97 -4.83
CA PRO A 116 34.90 -0.47 -6.08
C PRO A 116 34.95 -1.48 -7.24
N THR A 117 35.77 -2.52 -7.16
CA THR A 117 35.87 -3.54 -8.20
C THR A 117 34.78 -4.62 -8.11
N VAL A 118 34.01 -4.63 -7.02
CA VAL A 118 32.95 -5.61 -6.76
C VAL A 118 31.64 -4.89 -6.43
N SER A 119 31.02 -4.30 -7.46
CA SER A 119 29.70 -3.67 -7.38
C SER A 119 28.53 -4.67 -7.24
N LEU A 120 27.31 -4.16 -7.07
CA LEU A 120 26.06 -4.91 -7.12
C LEU A 120 25.45 -4.94 -8.54
N SER A 121 26.27 -4.79 -9.58
CA SER A 121 25.85 -5.00 -10.96
C SER A 121 25.51 -6.46 -11.22
N LEU A 122 24.60 -6.72 -12.17
CA LEU A 122 24.15 -8.09 -12.45
C LEU A 122 25.30 -9.01 -12.86
N GLU A 123 26.26 -8.50 -13.65
CA GLU A 123 27.45 -9.23 -14.06
C GLU A 123 28.32 -9.64 -12.87
N LYS A 124 28.62 -8.71 -11.95
CA LYS A 124 29.44 -9.01 -10.77
C LYS A 124 28.73 -10.00 -9.85
N LEU A 125 27.43 -9.83 -9.65
CA LEU A 125 26.62 -10.77 -8.88
C LEU A 125 26.65 -12.19 -9.48
N ALA A 126 26.49 -12.31 -10.80
CA ALA A 126 26.51 -13.61 -11.48
C ALA A 126 27.88 -14.30 -11.44
N ASN A 127 28.97 -13.52 -11.52
CA ASN A 127 30.34 -14.02 -11.54
C ASN A 127 30.95 -14.27 -10.15
N ALA A 128 30.24 -13.94 -9.07
CA ALA A 128 30.65 -14.30 -7.71
C ALA A 128 30.65 -15.83 -7.53
N THR A 129 31.43 -16.33 -6.57
CA THR A 129 31.43 -17.75 -6.19
C THR A 129 30.94 -17.91 -4.75
N PRO A 130 29.84 -18.66 -4.49
CA PRO A 130 28.83 -19.07 -5.49
C PRO A 130 28.10 -17.86 -6.12
N PRO A 131 27.37 -18.04 -7.24
CA PRO A 131 26.62 -16.96 -7.90
C PRO A 131 25.59 -16.29 -6.99
N ARG A 132 25.51 -14.96 -7.08
CA ARG A 132 24.68 -14.08 -6.24
C ARG A 132 23.66 -13.26 -7.05
N ASP A 133 23.32 -13.71 -8.25
CA ASP A 133 22.33 -13.12 -9.16
C ASP A 133 20.91 -13.70 -8.99
N ASN A 134 20.69 -14.44 -7.90
CA ASN A 134 19.46 -15.14 -7.57
C ASN A 134 19.12 -14.98 -6.08
N LEU A 135 17.86 -15.26 -5.73
CA LEU A 135 17.31 -14.99 -4.39
C LEU A 135 18.11 -15.70 -3.29
N ASN A 136 18.37 -17.00 -3.46
CA ASN A 136 19.10 -17.78 -2.47
C ASN A 136 20.54 -17.31 -2.32
N GLY A 137 21.22 -16.96 -3.42
CA GLY A 137 22.59 -16.47 -3.41
C GLY A 137 22.75 -15.17 -2.61
N ILE A 138 21.86 -14.19 -2.83
CA ILE A 138 21.90 -12.93 -2.08
C ILE A 138 21.50 -13.13 -0.61
N VAL A 139 20.45 -13.91 -0.34
CA VAL A 139 20.03 -14.19 1.04
C VAL A 139 21.14 -14.90 1.81
N ALA A 140 21.73 -15.96 1.25
CA ALA A 140 22.84 -16.68 1.87
C ALA A 140 24.04 -15.76 2.14
N PHE A 141 24.42 -14.94 1.15
CA PHE A 141 25.49 -13.95 1.33
C PHE A 141 25.20 -12.95 2.45
N MET A 142 23.97 -12.45 2.57
CA MET A 142 23.62 -11.55 3.67
C MET A 142 23.60 -12.26 5.04
N ARG A 143 23.25 -13.54 5.09
CA ARG A 143 23.31 -14.33 6.33
C ARG A 143 24.74 -14.64 6.76
N GLN A 144 25.66 -14.79 5.81
CA GLN A 144 27.07 -15.05 6.08
C GLN A 144 27.91 -14.48 4.92
N PRO A 145 28.37 -13.22 5.04
CA PRO A 145 29.12 -12.60 3.96
C PRO A 145 30.45 -13.31 3.71
N MET A 146 30.74 -13.57 2.45
CA MET A 146 31.97 -14.24 1.99
C MET A 146 32.76 -13.36 1.03
N THR A 147 34.05 -13.62 0.85
CA THR A 147 34.86 -13.03 -0.23
C THR A 147 34.25 -13.32 -1.60
N TYR A 148 34.64 -12.56 -2.64
CA TYR A 148 34.04 -12.68 -3.98
C TYR A 148 34.20 -14.07 -4.59
N ASP A 149 35.31 -14.74 -4.29
CA ASP A 149 35.63 -16.11 -4.67
C ASP A 149 35.07 -17.17 -3.69
N GLY A 150 34.47 -16.74 -2.57
CA GLY A 150 33.80 -17.61 -1.60
C GLY A 150 34.72 -18.40 -0.69
N THR A 151 36.02 -18.11 -0.67
CA THR A 151 37.03 -18.88 0.07
C THR A 151 37.10 -18.52 1.55
N GLU A 152 36.77 -17.27 1.91
CA GLU A 152 36.85 -16.76 3.27
C GLU A 152 35.61 -15.96 3.65
N GLU A 153 35.34 -15.83 4.95
CA GLU A 153 34.32 -14.91 5.46
C GLU A 153 34.76 -13.46 5.28
N SER A 154 33.83 -12.60 4.86
CA SER A 154 34.07 -11.18 4.69
C SER A 154 33.52 -10.39 5.86
N PHE A 155 34.38 -9.58 6.49
CA PHE A 155 33.98 -8.64 7.54
C PHE A 155 33.65 -7.23 7.01
N TRP A 156 33.74 -7.04 5.70
CA TRP A 156 33.49 -5.75 5.04
C TRP A 156 32.02 -5.49 4.77
N CYS A 157 31.21 -6.55 4.67
CA CYS A 157 29.77 -6.46 4.58
C CYS A 157 29.13 -6.78 5.94
N ARG A 158 27.94 -6.23 6.18
CA ARG A 158 27.19 -6.47 7.41
C ARG A 158 26.43 -7.79 7.30
N GLU A 159 26.67 -8.69 8.24
CA GLU A 159 25.82 -9.86 8.44
C GLU A 159 24.39 -9.45 8.87
N VAL A 160 23.39 -10.10 8.28
CA VAL A 160 21.98 -9.89 8.55
C VAL A 160 21.42 -11.15 9.21
N ALA A 161 21.39 -11.18 10.54
CA ALA A 161 20.83 -12.31 11.28
C ALA A 161 19.30 -12.45 11.11
N GLU A 162 18.79 -13.69 11.17
CA GLU A 162 17.35 -13.98 11.02
C GLU A 162 16.49 -13.33 12.12
N SER A 163 17.03 -13.21 13.33
CA SER A 163 16.39 -12.52 14.45
C SER A 163 16.20 -11.02 14.21
N TRP A 164 17.00 -10.42 13.32
CA TRP A 164 16.92 -9.01 13.00
C TRP A 164 16.10 -8.75 11.73
N MET A 165 16.26 -9.58 10.70
CA MET A 165 15.47 -9.51 9.47
C MET A 165 14.94 -10.91 9.12
N PRO A 166 13.63 -11.15 9.31
CA PRO A 166 13.00 -12.44 9.00
C PRO A 166 13.11 -12.80 7.51
N GLN A 167 12.88 -14.07 7.19
CA GLN A 167 13.02 -14.61 5.84
C GLN A 167 12.23 -13.82 4.78
N GLU A 168 10.99 -13.43 5.10
CA GLU A 168 10.16 -12.65 4.17
C GLU A 168 10.78 -11.29 3.83
N GLU A 169 11.27 -10.56 4.83
CA GLU A 169 11.84 -9.22 4.63
C GLU A 169 13.16 -9.27 3.87
N ILE A 170 14.03 -10.24 4.20
CA ILE A 170 15.33 -10.37 3.54
C ILE A 170 15.19 -10.80 2.07
N GLU A 171 14.16 -11.59 1.75
CA GLU A 171 13.85 -11.93 0.37
C GLU A 171 13.35 -10.72 -0.42
N LYS A 172 12.54 -9.84 0.17
CA LYS A 172 12.12 -8.58 -0.48
C LYS A 172 13.31 -7.67 -0.73
N LEU A 173 14.25 -7.58 0.21
CA LEU A 173 15.52 -6.88 0.03
C LEU A 173 16.35 -7.48 -1.12
N ALA A 174 16.51 -8.80 -1.14
CA ALA A 174 17.24 -9.51 -2.19
C ALA A 174 16.58 -9.30 -3.57
N ALA A 175 15.26 -9.44 -3.65
CA ALA A 175 14.48 -9.20 -4.86
C ALA A 175 14.65 -7.77 -5.38
N PHE A 176 14.67 -6.77 -4.49
CA PHE A 176 14.96 -5.39 -4.87
C PHE A 176 16.36 -5.25 -5.47
N VAL A 177 17.40 -5.80 -4.85
CA VAL A 177 18.78 -5.72 -5.36
C VAL A 177 18.89 -6.35 -6.73
N ILE A 178 18.33 -7.55 -6.93
CA ILE A 178 18.35 -8.25 -8.22
C ILE A 178 17.58 -7.44 -9.27
N ARG A 179 16.38 -6.97 -8.94
CA ARG A 179 15.57 -6.21 -9.90
C ARG A 179 16.21 -4.88 -10.27
N ALA A 180 16.83 -4.20 -9.30
CA ALA A 180 17.60 -2.99 -9.54
C ALA A 180 18.82 -3.27 -10.44
N ALA A 181 19.53 -4.39 -10.25
CA ALA A 181 20.61 -4.80 -11.12
C ALA A 181 20.15 -5.14 -12.56
N GLN A 182 18.92 -5.62 -12.73
CA GLN A 182 18.34 -5.94 -14.03
C GLN A 182 17.80 -4.73 -14.80
N LYS A 183 17.23 -3.74 -14.10
CA LYS A 183 16.43 -2.67 -14.72
C LYS A 183 16.83 -1.25 -14.31
N GLY A 184 17.49 -1.11 -13.16
CA GLY A 184 17.88 0.17 -12.59
C GLY A 184 18.86 0.93 -13.49
N PRO A 185 18.52 2.14 -13.94
CA PRO A 185 19.43 2.95 -14.73
C PRO A 185 20.73 3.22 -13.95
N ALA A 186 21.87 2.94 -14.59
CA ALA A 186 23.20 3.10 -14.00
C ALA A 186 23.42 2.33 -12.69
N TRP A 187 22.62 1.28 -12.42
CA TRP A 187 22.82 0.47 -11.22
C TRP A 187 24.11 -0.34 -11.31
N GLY A 188 24.99 -0.15 -10.32
CA GLY A 188 26.26 -0.87 -10.24
C GLY A 188 27.26 -0.52 -11.33
N THR A 189 27.08 0.59 -12.07
CA THR A 189 28.09 1.06 -13.03
C THR A 189 29.29 1.62 -12.29
N GLU A 190 30.46 1.07 -12.57
CA GLU A 190 31.72 1.42 -11.92
C GLU A 190 32.37 2.68 -12.53
N ASP A 191 31.91 3.12 -13.72
CA ASP A 191 32.45 4.25 -14.50
C ASP A 191 31.89 5.64 -14.14
N LEU A 192 31.21 5.79 -12.99
CA LEU A 192 30.55 7.05 -12.63
C LEU A 192 31.46 8.10 -12.00
N PHE A 193 32.75 7.79 -11.78
CA PHE A 193 33.76 8.71 -11.24
C PHE A 193 35.14 8.51 -11.88
#